data_AF-A0A497MYN6-F1
#
_entry.id   AF-A0A497MYN6-F1
#
_cell.length_a   1.000
_cell.length_b   1.000
_cell.length_c   1.000
_cell.angle_alpha   90.00
_cell.angle_beta   90.00
_cell.angle_gamma   90.00
#
_symmetry.space_group_name_H-M   'P 1'
#
loop_
_entity.id
_entity.type
_entity.pdbx_description
1 polymer ?
#
loop_
_entity_poly.entity_id
_entity_poly.type
_entity_poly.pdbx_seq_one_letter_code
_entity_poly.pdbx_strand_id
1 'polypeptide(L)'
;YILRLFSANISTPLASSLFMRLLCDEEKATANSIQVMASQGGNVVAPVLGGRLMEQVSLDLPAYLGASLYVAYSLSFYLLLREEATISTSARETEMP
;
A
#
# COMPACT_ATOMS: atom_id res chain seq x y z
N TYR A 1 5.78 0.87 19.62
CA TYR A 1 6.71 1.21 18.51
C TYR A 1 7.32 -0.03 17.86
N ILE A 2 7.97 -0.92 18.62
CA ILE A 2 8.63 -2.14 18.11
C ILE A 2 7.67 -3.06 17.33
N LEU A 3 6.46 -3.31 17.85
CA LEU A 3 5.45 -4.13 17.16
C LEU A 3 5.06 -3.56 15.78
N ARG A 4 4.82 -2.24 15.70
CA ARG A 4 4.52 -1.58 14.42
C ARG A 4 5.67 -1.73 13.43
N LEU A 5 6.90 -1.55 13.91
CA LEU A 5 8.10 -1.67 13.07
C LEU A 5 8.27 -3.11 12.57
N PHE A 6 8.07 -4.11 13.43
CA PHE A 6 8.11 -5.52 13.08
C PHE A 6 7.04 -5.89 12.05
N SER A 7 5.78 -5.49 12.30
CA SER A 7 4.68 -5.71 11.36
C SER A 7 4.94 -5.05 10.01
N ALA A 8 5.46 -3.82 9.99
CA ALA A 8 5.81 -3.15 8.74
C ALA A 8 6.93 -3.88 7.99
N ASN A 9 7.99 -4.28 8.70
CA ASN A 9 9.15 -4.95 8.09
C ASN A 9 8.82 -6.34 7.53
N ILE A 10 7.80 -7.03 8.07
CA ILE A 10 7.33 -8.32 7.53
C ILE A 10 6.30 -8.11 6.42
N SER A 11 5.36 -7.19 6.61
CA SER A 11 4.28 -6.96 5.66
C SER A 11 4.79 -6.40 4.34
N THR A 12 5.85 -5.60 4.35
CA THR A 12 6.40 -4.95 3.14
C THR A 12 6.95 -5.96 2.12
N PRO A 13 7.87 -6.88 2.47
CA PRO A 13 8.35 -7.89 1.53
C PRO A 13 7.26 -8.92 1.16
N LEU A 14 6.31 -9.20 2.06
CA LEU A 14 5.19 -10.09 1.77
C LEU A 14 4.26 -9.49 0.70
N ALA A 15 3.88 -8.22 0.84
CA ALA A 15 3.07 -7.51 -0.15
C ALA A 15 3.80 -7.37 -1.49
N SER A 16 5.10 -7.04 -1.46
CA SER A 16 5.93 -6.93 -2.68
C SER A 16 6.02 -8.26 -3.43
N SER A 17 6.24 -9.37 -2.73
CA SER A 17 6.33 -10.70 -3.36
C SER A 17 5.00 -11.18 -3.92
N LEU A 18 3.87 -10.90 -3.25
CA LEU A 18 2.53 -11.17 -3.79
C LEU A 18 2.26 -10.36 -5.06
N PHE A 19 2.58 -9.06 -5.04
CA PHE A 19 2.41 -8.19 -6.19
C PHE A 19 3.23 -8.70 -7.39
N MET A 20 4.52 -9.00 -7.18
CA MET A 20 5.41 -9.54 -8.21
C MET A 20 4.99 -10.92 -8.72
N ARG A 21 4.31 -11.75 -7.92
CA ARG A 21 3.75 -13.04 -8.39
C ARG A 21 2.54 -12.87 -9.30
N LEU A 22 1.80 -11.77 -9.16
CA LEU A 22 0.62 -11.47 -9.97
C LEU A 22 0.99 -10.90 -11.36
N LEU A 23 2.23 -10.43 -11.55
CA LEU A 23 2.72 -9.80 -12.78
C LEU A 23 3.42 -10.80 -13.71
N CYS A 24 3.20 -10.65 -15.02
CA CYS A 24 3.99 -11.31 -16.05
C CYS A 24 5.47 -10.88 -15.98
N ASP A 25 6.41 -11.79 -16.27
CA ASP A 25 7.84 -11.54 -16.12
C ASP A 25 8.33 -10.29 -16.89
N GLU A 26 7.73 -10.00 -18.04
CA GLU A 26 8.04 -8.84 -18.88
C GLU A 26 7.56 -7.51 -18.27
N GLU A 27 6.48 -7.54 -17.48
CA GLU A 27 5.84 -6.34 -16.91
C GLU A 27 6.39 -5.98 -15.53
N LYS A 28 7.10 -6.90 -14.86
CA LYS A 28 7.65 -6.70 -13.51
C LYS A 28 8.57 -5.48 -13.43
N ALA A 29 9.39 -5.25 -14.45
CA ALA A 29 10.32 -4.12 -14.48
C ALA A 29 9.56 -2.77 -14.54
N THR A 30 8.54 -2.69 -15.40
CA THR A 30 7.69 -1.49 -15.54
C THR A 30 6.86 -1.24 -14.29
N ALA A 31 6.23 -2.29 -13.74
CA ALA A 31 5.45 -2.18 -12.52
C ALA A 31 6.30 -1.76 -11.32
N ASN A 32 7.50 -2.32 -11.19
CA ASN A 32 8.44 -1.94 -10.13
C ASN A 32 8.88 -0.48 -10.25
N SER A 33 9.20 -0.02 -11.46
CA SER A 33 9.62 1.36 -11.69
C SER A 33 8.48 2.36 -11.42
N ILE A 34 7.24 2.06 -11.81
CA ILE A 34 6.06 2.87 -11.43
C ILE A 34 5.90 2.90 -9.90
N GLN A 35 6.03 1.76 -9.23
CA GLN A 35 5.91 1.67 -7.78
C GLN A 35 6.96 2.49 -7.05
N VAL A 36 8.22 2.45 -7.53
CA VAL A 36 9.32 3.27 -7.00
C VAL A 36 9.07 4.76 -7.28
N MET A 37 8.62 5.13 -8.48
CA MET A 37 8.31 6.52 -8.79
C MET A 37 7.18 7.06 -7.89
N ALA A 38 6.13 6.27 -7.66
CA ALA A 38 5.03 6.64 -6.78
C ALA A 38 5.48 6.81 -5.33
N SER A 39 6.33 5.91 -4.82
CA SER A 39 6.82 5.99 -3.44
C SER A 39 7.77 7.17 -3.25
N GLN A 40 8.70 7.40 -4.17
CA GLN A 40 9.63 8.52 -4.12
C GLN A 40 8.89 9.85 -4.31
N GLY A 41 7.91 9.91 -5.23
CA GLY A 41 7.05 11.07 -5.40
C GLY A 41 6.28 11.41 -4.13
N GLY A 42 5.69 10.41 -3.47
CA GLY A 42 5.02 10.57 -2.19
C GLY A 42 5.97 11.10 -1.11
N ASN A 43 7.18 10.56 -1.00
CA ASN A 43 8.19 10.99 -0.03
C ASN A 43 8.68 12.43 -0.24
N VAL A 44 8.62 12.95 -1.47
CA VAL A 44 8.97 14.35 -1.77
C VAL A 44 7.79 15.28 -1.53
N VAL A 45 6.60 14.90 -1.99
CA VAL A 45 5.40 15.75 -1.95
C VAL A 45 4.82 15.82 -0.54
N ALA A 46 4.83 14.73 0.22
CA ALA A 46 4.27 14.67 1.57
C ALA A 46 4.89 15.67 2.56
N PRO A 47 6.23 15.80 2.70
CA PRO A 47 6.82 16.79 3.60
C PRO A 47 6.63 18.22 3.12
N VAL A 48 6.60 18.46 1.80
CA VAL A 48 6.31 19.80 1.25
C VAL A 48 4.90 20.24 1.59
N LEU A 49 3.90 19.37 1.33
CA LEU A 49 2.51 19.65 1.70
C LEU A 49 2.34 19.72 3.22
N GLY A 50 2.93 18.78 3.97
CA GLY A 50 2.89 18.76 5.43
C GLY A 50 3.44 20.03 6.05
N GLY A 51 4.61 20.48 5.60
CA GLY A 51 5.24 21.73 6.05
C GLY A 51 4.36 22.96 5.78
N ARG A 52 3.78 23.06 4.57
CA ARG A 52 2.86 24.16 4.24
C ARG A 52 1.59 24.15 5.08
N LEU A 53 1.04 22.97 5.38
CA LEU A 53 -0.12 22.84 6.26
C LEU A 53 0.18 23.23 7.71
N MET A 54 1.38 22.92 8.20
CA MET A 54 1.85 23.32 9.53
C MET A 54 2.04 24.83 9.64
N GLU A 55 2.54 25.50 8.59
CA GLU A 55 2.78 26.94 8.57
C GLU A 55 1.50 27.78 8.49
N GLN A 56 0.49 27.33 7.72
CA GLN A 56 -0.64 28.19 7.33
C GLN A 56 -1.94 27.92 8.08
N VAL A 57 -2.14 26.73 8.66
CA VAL A 57 -3.46 26.36 9.20
C VAL A 57 -3.39 25.89 10.65
N SER A 58 -2.68 24.81 10.97
CA SER A 58 -2.51 24.31 12.34
C SER A 58 -1.51 23.15 12.37
N LEU A 59 -0.83 22.97 13.52
CA LEU A 59 0.16 21.90 13.72
C LEU A 59 -0.44 20.49 13.65
N ASP A 60 -1.71 20.32 14.02
CA ASP A 60 -2.37 19.01 14.12
C ASP A 60 -2.98 18.51 12.79
N LEU A 61 -3.15 19.41 11.82
CA LEU A 61 -3.82 19.12 10.54
C LEU A 61 -3.10 18.07 9.67
N PRO A 62 -1.76 18.12 9.51
CA PRO A 62 -1.03 17.07 8.81
C PRO A 62 -1.19 15.70 9.48
N ALA A 63 -1.31 15.66 10.81
CA ALA A 63 -1.50 14.41 11.54
C ALA A 63 -2.90 13.81 11.26
N TYR A 64 -3.95 14.63 11.28
CA TYR A 64 -5.30 14.18 10.92
C TYR A 64 -5.42 13.73 9.45
N LEU A 65 -4.79 14.46 8.52
CA LEU A 65 -4.73 14.07 7.11
C LEU A 65 -3.94 12.79 6.90
N GLY A 66 -2.79 12.64 7.55
CA GLY A 66 -2.01 11.41 7.50
C GLY A 66 -2.79 10.22 8.04
N ALA A 67 -3.49 10.40 9.17
CA ALA A 67 -4.33 9.35 9.76
C ALA A 67 -5.50 8.96 8.84
N SER A 68 -6.21 9.94 8.26
CA SER A 68 -7.34 9.65 7.37
C SER A 68 -6.90 8.95 6.08
N LEU A 69 -5.80 9.38 5.46
CA LEU A 69 -5.22 8.68 4.31
C LEU A 69 -4.79 7.26 4.67
N TYR A 70 -4.20 7.06 5.86
CA TYR A 70 -3.77 5.72 6.28
C TYR A 70 -4.94 4.77 6.49
N VAL A 71 -6.05 5.25 7.07
CA VAL A 71 -7.29 4.47 7.21
C VAL A 71 -7.88 4.15 5.83
N ALA A 72 -7.94 5.13 4.93
CA ALA A 72 -8.43 4.91 3.56
C ALA A 72 -7.57 3.88 2.81
N TYR A 73 -6.25 3.99 2.89
CA TYR A 73 -5.31 3.02 2.31
C TYR A 73 -5.51 1.61 2.88
N SER A 74 -5.60 1.50 4.21
CA SER A 74 -5.82 0.22 4.88
C SER A 74 -7.14 -0.41 4.48
N LEU A 75 -8.20 0.39 4.30
CA LEU A 75 -9.51 -0.09 3.86
C LEU A 75 -9.47 -0.57 2.41
N SER A 76 -8.85 0.18 1.51
CA SER A 76 -8.67 -0.22 0.12
C SER A 76 -7.91 -1.53 0.00
N PHE A 77 -6.82 -1.68 0.77
CA PHE A 77 -6.05 -2.93 0.79
C PHE A 77 -6.86 -4.11 1.33
N TYR A 78 -7.66 -3.88 2.38
CA TYR A 78 -8.55 -4.90 2.94
C TYR A 78 -9.63 -5.35 1.94
N LEU A 79 -10.27 -4.41 1.25
CA LEU A 79 -11.29 -4.72 0.24
C LEU A 79 -10.71 -5.49 -0.94
N LEU A 80 -9.55 -5.06 -1.44
CA LEU A 80 -8.87 -5.70 -2.57
C LEU A 80 -8.46 -7.15 -2.23
N LEU A 81 -7.83 -7.37 -1.07
CA LEU A 81 -7.46 -8.73 -0.66
C LEU A 81 -8.66 -9.63 -0.35
N ARG A 82 -9.78 -9.05 0.13
CA ARG A 82 -11.01 -9.80 0.37
C ARG A 82 -11.58 -10.36 -0.93
N GLU A 83 -11.48 -9.60 -2.02
CA GLU A 83 -11.92 -10.03 -3.35
C GLU A 83 -11.06 -11.18 -3.87
N GLU A 84 -9.73 -11.05 -3.80
CA GLU A 84 -8.76 -12.10 -4.16
C GLU A 84 -8.97 -13.41 -3.38
N ALA A 85 -9.24 -13.31 -2.07
CA ALA A 85 -9.54 -14.49 -1.24
C ALA A 85 -10.82 -15.21 -1.68
N THR A 86 -11.81 -14.47 -2.18
CA THR A 86 -13.08 -15.03 -2.65
C THR A 86 -12.90 -15.70 -4.02
N ILE A 87 -12.09 -15.12 -4.90
CA ILE A 87 -11.78 -15.66 -6.24
C ILE A 87 -10.96 -16.96 -6.14
N SER A 88 -9.95 -17.02 -5.26
CA SER A 88 -9.14 -18.23 -5.06
C SER A 88 -9.94 -19.43 -4.53
N THR A 89 -11.02 -19.16 -3.77
CA THR A 89 -11.89 -20.23 -3.24
C THR A 89 -12.79 -20.82 -4.33
N SER A 90 -13.29 -19.98 -5.25
CA SER A 90 -14.09 -20.42 -6.39
C SER A 90 -13.29 -21.20 -7.44
N ALA A 91 -12.00 -20.88 -7.64
CA ALA A 91 -11.13 -21.61 -8.56
C ALA A 91 -10.76 -23.02 -8.06
N ARG A 92 -10.71 -23.24 -6.74
CA ARG A 92 -10.48 -24.56 -6.14
C ARG A 92 -11.69 -25.50 -6.22
N GLU A 93 -12.90 -24.98 -6.40
CA GLU A 93 -14.10 -25.81 -6.60
C GLU A 93 -14.24 -26.34 -8.03
N THR A 94 -13.58 -25.71 -9.02
CA THR A 94 -13.59 -26.18 -10.42
C THR A 94 -12.53 -27.22 -10.76
N GLU A 95 -11.60 -27.52 -9.85
CA GLU A 95 -10.50 -28.48 -10.05
C GLU A 95 -10.65 -29.80 -9.26
N MET A 96 -11.81 -30.05 -8.62
CA MET A 96 -12.10 -31.35 -8.00
C MET A 96 -12.98 -32.21 -8.93
N PRO A 97 -12.46 -33.36 -9.44
CA PRO A 97 -13.25 -34.35 -10.17
C PRO A 97 -14.23 -35.12 -9.27
#